data_AF-A0AAV4BK21-F1
#
_entry.id   AF-A0AAV4BK21-F1
#
_cell.length_a   1.000
_cell.length_b   1.000
_cell.length_c   1.000
_cell.angle_alpha   90.00
_cell.angle_beta   90.00
_cell.angle_gamma   90.00
#
_symmetry.space_group_name_H-M   'P 1'
#
loop_
_entity.id
_entity.type
_entity.pdbx_description
1 polymer ?
#
loop_
_entity_poly.entity_id
_entity_poly.type
_entity_poly.pdbx_seq_one_letter_code
_entity_poly.pdbx_strand_id
1 'polypeptide(L)'
;MKRKLMKISASKIYQGSVKSLGRWYNSSLKDTNHGSEALERASVGRQAIDKCGLPGKYKFGCLQLMLIPKLLWPLAHEISTSTVESIEAKINRLQDNG
;
A
#
# COMPACT_ATOMS: atom_id res chain seq x y z
N MET A 1 -33.91 5.58 -8.11
CA MET A 1 -32.68 6.28 -7.69
C MET A 1 -31.50 5.70 -8.50
N LYS A 2 -31.15 6.30 -9.65
CA LYS A 2 -30.11 5.76 -10.55
C LYS A 2 -28.74 6.23 -10.07
N ARG A 3 -27.86 5.33 -9.63
CA ARG A 3 -26.47 5.66 -9.32
C ARG A 3 -25.76 6.00 -10.63
N LYS A 4 -25.40 7.26 -10.80
CA LYS A 4 -24.56 7.73 -11.91
C LYS A 4 -23.15 7.19 -11.68
N LEU A 5 -22.82 6.10 -12.35
CA LEU A 5 -21.45 5.60 -12.40
C LEU A 5 -20.60 6.66 -13.11
N MET A 6 -19.75 7.36 -12.33
CA MET A 6 -18.69 8.18 -12.91
C MET A 6 -17.72 7.23 -13.59
N LYS A 7 -17.81 7.14 -14.92
CA LYS A 7 -16.74 6.61 -15.77
C LYS A 7 -15.56 7.56 -15.61
N ILE A 8 -14.64 7.23 -14.71
CA ILE A 8 -13.37 7.96 -14.60
C ILE A 8 -12.59 7.61 -15.87
N SER A 9 -12.61 8.52 -16.84
CA SER A 9 -11.74 8.45 -18.01
C SER A 9 -10.30 8.57 -17.52
N ALA A 10 -9.53 7.50 -17.68
CA ALA A 10 -8.16 7.36 -17.18
C ALA A 10 -7.16 8.39 -17.73
N SER A 11 -7.57 9.26 -18.67
CA SER A 11 -6.70 10.23 -19.34
C SER A 11 -6.59 11.59 -18.64
N LYS A 12 -7.33 11.82 -17.54
CA LYS A 12 -7.25 13.07 -16.77
C LYS A 12 -6.98 12.80 -15.28
N ILE A 13 -6.03 11.92 -15.01
CA ILE A 13 -5.51 11.75 -13.64
C ILE A 13 -4.60 12.96 -13.38
N TYR A 14 -5.06 13.78 -12.44
CA TYR A 14 -4.44 14.98 -11.89
C TYR A 14 -2.90 14.87 -11.85
N GLN A 15 -2.19 15.93 -12.24
CA GLN A 15 -0.72 16.07 -12.13
C GLN A 15 -0.16 15.93 -10.69
N GLY A 16 -1.00 15.61 -9.70
CA GLY A 16 -0.65 15.44 -8.30
C GLY A 16 -0.75 13.98 -7.86
N SER A 17 -0.06 13.65 -6.76
CA SER A 17 -0.05 12.30 -6.19
C SER A 17 -1.45 11.82 -5.82
N VAL A 18 -1.71 10.53 -6.07
CA VAL A 18 -3.00 9.88 -5.78
C VAL A 18 -2.89 9.09 -4.48
N LYS A 19 -3.88 9.17 -3.58
CA LYS A 19 -3.91 8.36 -2.37
C LYS A 19 -4.81 7.13 -2.55
N SER A 20 -4.29 5.92 -2.34
CA SER A 20 -5.06 4.66 -2.38
C SER A 20 -4.63 3.73 -1.25
N LEU A 21 -5.58 3.11 -0.55
CA LEU A 21 -5.33 2.16 0.56
C LEU A 21 -4.36 2.67 1.63
N GLY A 22 -4.35 3.99 1.88
CA GLY A 22 -3.45 4.63 2.84
C GLY A 22 -2.04 4.95 2.29
N ARG A 23 -1.77 4.70 1.01
CA ARG A 23 -0.50 4.97 0.32
C ARG A 23 -0.64 6.14 -0.64
N TRP A 24 0.47 6.83 -0.89
CA TRP A 24 0.56 7.85 -1.94
C TRP A 24 1.27 7.28 -3.16
N TYR A 25 0.74 7.58 -4.33
CA TYR A 25 1.28 7.18 -5.62
C TYR A 25 1.66 8.44 -6.38
N ASN A 26 2.85 8.46 -6.96
CA ASN A 26 3.24 9.53 -7.88
C ASN A 26 2.49 9.40 -9.21
N SER A 27 2.68 10.35 -10.11
CA SER A 27 2.07 10.33 -11.45
C SER A 27 2.45 9.11 -12.28
N SER A 28 3.56 8.44 -11.97
CA SER A 28 3.95 7.18 -12.62
C SER A 28 3.15 5.97 -12.11
N LEU A 29 2.40 6.11 -11.01
CA LEU A 29 1.66 5.04 -10.32
C LEU A 29 2.52 3.81 -10.00
N LYS A 30 3.85 3.98 -9.97
CA LYS A 30 4.80 2.89 -9.76
C LYS A 30 5.06 2.70 -8.29
N ASP A 31 5.22 1.43 -7.94
CA ASP A 31 5.43 0.96 -6.57
C ASP A 31 6.89 0.95 -6.11
N THR A 32 7.79 1.54 -6.91
CA THR A 32 9.25 1.43 -6.74
C THR A 32 9.77 2.06 -5.44
N ASN A 33 9.04 3.02 -4.88
CA ASN A 33 9.46 3.76 -3.68
C ASN A 33 8.91 3.18 -2.38
N HIS A 34 8.01 2.18 -2.42
CA HIS A 34 7.36 1.71 -1.20
C HIS A 34 8.30 0.99 -0.25
N GLY A 35 9.29 0.26 -0.77
CA GLY A 35 10.30 -0.40 0.04
C GLY A 35 11.15 0.60 0.83
N SER A 36 11.61 1.67 0.18
CA SER A 36 12.39 2.72 0.83
C SER A 36 11.53 3.53 1.82
N GLU A 37 10.27 3.83 1.48
CA GLU A 37 9.33 4.46 2.41
C GLU A 37 9.04 3.59 3.64
N ALA A 38 8.92 2.27 3.48
CA ALA A 38 8.70 1.35 4.59
C ALA A 38 9.92 1.29 5.52
N LEU A 39 11.13 1.28 4.97
CA LEU A 39 12.37 1.35 5.75
C LEU A 39 12.47 2.66 6.55
N GLU A 40 12.14 3.79 5.93
CA GLU A 40 12.14 5.09 6.60
C GLU A 40 11.11 5.12 7.75
N ARG A 41 9.88 4.66 7.48
CA ARG A 41 8.84 4.55 8.52
C ARG A 41 9.26 3.63 9.67
N ALA A 42 9.98 2.55 9.38
CA ALA A 42 10.51 1.66 10.40
C ALA A 42 11.58 2.35 11.27
N SER A 43 12.49 3.09 10.64
CA SER A 43 13.53 3.88 11.33
C SER A 43 12.92 4.94 12.25
N VAL A 44 12.02 5.78 11.72
CA VAL A 44 11.32 6.82 12.49
C VAL A 44 10.49 6.21 13.63
N GLY A 45 9.74 5.16 13.34
CA GLY A 45 8.92 4.48 14.35
C GLY A 45 9.74 3.85 15.46
N ARG A 46 10.87 3.21 15.13
CA ARG A 46 11.81 2.66 16.12
C ARG A 46 12.37 3.77 17.01
N GLN A 47 12.84 4.87 16.41
CA GLN A 47 13.39 5.99 17.15
C GLN A 47 12.36 6.62 18.09
N ALA A 48 11.09 6.71 17.67
CA ALA A 48 10.00 7.20 18.52
C ALA A 48 9.74 6.27 19.72
N ILE A 49 9.78 4.94 19.51
CA ILE A 49 9.65 3.96 20.61
C ILE A 49 10.83 4.05 21.57
N ASP A 50 12.04 4.25 21.06
CA ASP A 50 13.24 4.37 21.90
C ASP A 50 13.20 5.64 22.77
N LYS A 51 12.68 6.74 22.23
CA LYS A 51 12.48 8.02 22.93
C LYS A 51 11.28 8.02 23.88
N CYS A 52 10.34 7.08 23.72
CA CYS A 52 9.25 6.89 24.65
C CYS A 52 9.86 6.39 25.98
N GLY A 53 9.77 7.15 27.06
CA GLY A 53 10.37 6.83 28.37
C GLY A 53 9.82 5.56 29.07
N LEU A 54 9.27 4.63 28.31
CA LEU A 54 8.70 3.37 28.77
C LEU A 54 9.77 2.34 29.13
N PRO A 55 9.52 1.50 30.14
CA PRO A 55 10.35 0.31 30.40
C PRO A 55 10.40 -0.63 29.18
N GLY A 56 11.52 -1.33 29.00
CA GLY A 56 11.80 -2.13 27.79
C GLY A 56 10.70 -3.13 27.40
N LYS A 57 10.04 -3.76 28.38
CA LYS A 57 8.92 -4.69 28.12
C LYS A 57 7.74 -4.03 27.39
N TYR A 58 7.45 -2.76 27.68
CA TYR A 58 6.39 -2.03 27.02
C TYR A 58 6.83 -1.52 25.64
N LYS A 59 8.10 -1.15 25.47
CA LYS A 59 8.68 -0.83 24.15
C LYS A 59 8.59 -2.01 23.19
N PHE A 60 8.85 -3.22 23.67
CA PHE A 60 8.64 -4.43 22.88
C PHE A 60 7.18 -4.59 22.46
N GLY A 61 6.24 -4.33 23.37
CA GLY A 61 4.81 -4.29 23.05
C GLY A 61 4.48 -3.27 21.95
N CYS A 62 5.01 -2.05 22.03
CA CYS A 62 4.85 -1.04 20.97
C CYS A 62 5.42 -1.52 19.63
N LEU A 63 6.55 -2.21 19.65
CA LEU A 63 7.17 -2.76 18.44
C LEU A 63 6.26 -3.82 17.79
N GLN A 64 5.82 -4.81 18.57
CA GLN A 64 5.04 -5.95 18.09
C GLN A 64 3.60 -5.60 17.73
N LEU A 65 2.94 -4.78 18.54
CA LEU A 65 1.50 -4.52 18.41
C LEU A 65 1.18 -3.23 17.65
N MET A 66 2.14 -2.30 17.52
CA MET A 66 1.90 -1.04 16.80
C MET A 66 2.79 -0.89 15.57
N LEU A 67 4.11 -0.99 15.71
CA LEU A 67 5.02 -0.66 14.61
C LEU A 67 4.99 -1.72 13.51
N ILE A 68 5.17 -2.99 13.86
CA ILE A 68 5.20 -4.11 12.89
C ILE A 68 3.88 -4.20 12.10
N PRO A 69 2.68 -4.17 12.70
CA PRO A 69 1.43 -4.25 11.95
C PRO A 69 1.22 -3.07 11.00
N LYS A 70 1.63 -1.85 11.38
CA LYS A 70 1.54 -0.66 10.52
C LYS A 70 2.47 -0.73 9.31
N LEU A 71 3.63 -1.38 9.45
CA LEU A 71 4.57 -1.61 8.35
C LEU A 71 4.12 -2.78 7.48
N LEU A 72 3.65 -3.86 8.08
CA LEU A 72 3.24 -5.07 7.37
C LEU A 72 1.94 -4.87 6.59
N TRP A 73 0.97 -4.12 7.14
CA TRP A 73 -0.31 -3.87 6.49
C TRP A 73 -0.19 -3.39 5.04
N PRO A 74 0.56 -2.31 4.73
CA PRO A 74 0.75 -1.94 3.35
C PRO A 74 1.46 -3.07 2.60
N LEU A 75 2.60 -3.58 3.08
CA LEU A 75 3.42 -4.57 2.37
C LEU A 75 2.66 -5.88 2.04
N ALA A 76 1.73 -6.32 2.89
CA ALA A 76 0.94 -7.52 2.65
C ALA A 76 -0.07 -7.38 1.50
N HIS A 77 -0.47 -6.14 1.17
CA HIS A 77 -1.31 -5.83 0.02
C HIS A 77 -0.49 -5.54 -1.26
N GLU A 78 0.76 -6.01 -1.33
CA GLU A 78 1.64 -5.90 -2.51
C GLU A 78 1.24 -6.77 -3.70
N ILE A 79 0.22 -7.62 -3.59
CA ILE A 79 -0.44 -8.11 -4.81
C ILE A 79 -1.18 -6.92 -5.39
N SER A 80 -0.46 -6.17 -6.23
CA SER A 80 -0.99 -5.11 -7.04
C SER A 80 -2.27 -5.62 -7.70
N THR A 81 -3.34 -4.83 -7.67
CA THR A 81 -4.52 -5.10 -8.47
C THR A 81 -4.14 -5.34 -9.93
N SER A 82 -3.04 -4.77 -10.43
CA SER A 82 -2.53 -5.06 -11.78
C SER A 82 -2.01 -6.49 -11.96
N THR A 83 -1.45 -7.11 -10.92
CA THR A 83 -1.07 -8.53 -10.93
C THR A 83 -2.31 -9.41 -10.93
N VAL A 84 -3.32 -9.07 -10.12
CA VAL A 84 -4.62 -9.75 -10.11
C VAL A 84 -5.30 -9.63 -11.48
N GLU A 85 -5.40 -8.43 -12.03
CA GLU A 85 -5.98 -8.15 -13.35
C GLU A 85 -5.21 -8.86 -14.47
N SER A 86 -3.87 -8.93 -14.38
CA SER A 86 -3.05 -9.66 -15.37
C SER A 86 -3.26 -11.17 -15.30
N ILE A 87 -3.48 -11.71 -14.10
CA ILE A 87 -3.81 -13.12 -13.88
C ILE A 87 -5.22 -13.40 -14.42
N GLU A 88 -6.21 -12.58 -14.07
CA GLU A 88 -7.58 -12.69 -14.59
C GLU A 88 -7.63 -12.61 -16.12
N ALA A 89 -6.90 -11.66 -16.73
CA ALA A 89 -6.81 -11.54 -18.17
C ALA A 89 -6.18 -12.77 -18.83
N LYS A 90 -5.18 -13.40 -18.19
CA LYS A 90 -4.59 -14.67 -18.68
C LYS A 90 -5.58 -15.82 -18.57
N ILE A 91 -6.30 -15.94 -17.46
CA ILE A 91 -7.29 -17.01 -17.25
C ILE A 91 -8.42 -16.89 -18.29
N ASN A 92 -8.97 -15.70 -18.47
CA ASN A 92 -10.06 -15.47 -19.43
C ASN A 92 -9.63 -15.78 -20.88
N ARG A 93 -8.40 -15.38 -21.28
CA ARG A 93 -7.85 -15.73 -22.60
C ARG A 93 -7.67 -17.23 -22.81
N LEU A 94 -7.40 -18.00 -21.75
CA LEU A 94 -7.29 -19.46 -21.85
C LEU A 94 -8.66 -20.11 -21.98
N GLN A 95 -9.72 -19.50 -21.44
CA GLN A 95 -11.09 -20.00 -21.55
C GLN A 95 -11.72 -19.71 -22.93
N ASP A 96 -11.36 -18.61 -23.59
CA ASP A 96 -11.87 -18.25 -24.93
C ASP A 96 -11.21 -19.05 -26.08
N ASN A 97 -10.11 -19.77 -25.83
CA ASN A 97 -9.38 -20.56 -26.83
C ASN A 97 -9.63 -22.08 -26.69
N GLY A 98 -10.63 -22.48 -25.89
CA GLY A 98 -11.06 -23.87 -25.70
C GLY A 98 -12.39 -24.19 -26.38
#